data_AF-A0A292S6G2-F1
#
_entry.id   AF-A0A292S6G2-F1
#
_cell.length_a   1.000
_cell.length_b   1.000
_cell.length_c   1.000
_cell.angle_alpha   90.00
_cell.angle_beta   90.00
_cell.angle_gamma   90.00
#
_symmetry.space_group_name_H-M   'P 1'
#
loop_
_entity.id
_entity.type
_entity.pdbx_description
1 polymer ?
#
loop_
_entity_poly.entity_id
_entity_poly.type
_entity_poly.pdbx_seq_one_letter_code
_entity_poly.pdbx_strand_id
1 'polypeptide(L)'
;MKINTNLSSLIVQSSLKSSTNGLNIAIERMTSGFRINHAKDNAANYSINTKLSTKISAYQVAEENAMMGLDMVQTAESSLSQISDGLSRLRALATQAQNGTYGDKSLDAINAEANSLATEINRIFKTATYNGKKLLDSYKAEIPDDIGCQVDLTPKYNGFIENPIDYSEAEVAAMTSLAGVDETSAISAGQYSISSAEELAKLARMTNSGLITGGEFVLASDIDLSAYSA
;
A
#
# COMPACT_ATOMS: atom_id res chain seq x y z
N MET A 1 -38.05 -28.02 -56.60
CA MET A 1 -37.13 -28.62 -55.61
C MET A 1 -35.72 -28.58 -56.20
N LYS A 2 -34.78 -27.82 -55.62
CA LYS A 2 -33.37 -27.87 -56.01
C LYS A 2 -32.72 -29.08 -55.33
N ILE A 3 -32.22 -30.04 -56.11
CA ILE A 3 -31.62 -31.30 -55.62
C ILE A 3 -30.25 -31.06 -54.96
N ASN A 4 -29.57 -29.96 -55.32
CA ASN A 4 -28.20 -29.68 -54.90
C ASN A 4 -28.09 -28.99 -53.52
N THR A 5 -29.18 -28.54 -52.92
CA THR A 5 -29.15 -27.85 -51.61
C THR A 5 -30.38 -28.21 -50.80
N ASN A 6 -30.18 -28.94 -49.70
CA ASN A 6 -31.26 -29.36 -48.80
C ASN A 6 -31.43 -28.36 -47.66
N LEU A 7 -32.43 -27.49 -47.76
CA LEU A 7 -32.70 -26.45 -46.78
C LEU A 7 -33.08 -27.03 -45.40
N SER A 8 -33.85 -28.12 -45.35
CA SER A 8 -34.22 -28.76 -44.10
C SER A 8 -33.00 -29.32 -43.36
N SER A 9 -32.05 -29.90 -44.09
CA SER A 9 -30.77 -30.38 -43.52
C SER A 9 -29.92 -29.22 -43.00
N LEU A 10 -29.84 -28.10 -43.74
CA LEU A 10 -29.12 -26.90 -43.29
C LEU A 10 -29.72 -26.29 -42.01
N ILE A 11 -31.06 -26.23 -41.92
CA ILE A 11 -31.75 -25.76 -40.71
C ILE A 11 -31.43 -26.68 -39.53
N VAL A 12 -31.55 -28.00 -39.70
CA VAL A 12 -31.22 -28.97 -38.65
C VAL A 12 -29.75 -28.86 -38.23
N GLN A 13 -28.83 -28.68 -39.18
CA GLN A 13 -27.40 -28.50 -38.87
C GLN A 13 -27.14 -27.19 -38.12
N SER A 14 -27.84 -26.11 -38.44
CA SER A 14 -27.74 -24.84 -37.72
C SER A 14 -28.26 -24.94 -36.28
N SER A 15 -29.40 -25.62 -36.07
CA SER A 15 -29.97 -25.87 -34.75
C SER A 15 -29.07 -26.79 -33.92
N LEU A 16 -28.51 -27.84 -34.55
CA LEU A 16 -27.55 -28.72 -33.90
C LEU A 16 -26.31 -27.94 -33.44
N LYS A 17 -25.76 -27.06 -34.29
CA LYS A 17 -24.62 -26.20 -33.92
C LYS A 17 -24.94 -25.31 -32.71
N SER A 18 -26.14 -24.74 -32.64
CA SER A 18 -26.59 -23.94 -31.49
C SER A 18 -26.68 -24.79 -30.21
N SER A 19 -27.28 -25.98 -30.29
CA SER A 19 -27.40 -26.90 -29.16
C SER A 19 -26.04 -27.41 -28.68
N THR A 20 -25.13 -27.74 -29.59
CA THR A 20 -23.76 -28.14 -29.25
C THR A 20 -23.01 -27.01 -28.54
N ASN A 21 -23.17 -25.76 -28.98
CA ASN A 21 -22.56 -24.61 -28.30
C ASN A 21 -23.12 -24.42 -26.88
N GLY A 22 -24.44 -24.53 -26.71
CA GLY A 22 -25.07 -24.47 -25.38
C GLY A 22 -24.60 -25.58 -24.44
N LEU A 23 -24.45 -26.80 -24.95
CA LEU A 23 -23.91 -27.93 -24.20
C LEU A 23 -22.45 -27.69 -23.80
N ASN A 24 -21.62 -27.18 -24.70
CA ASN A 24 -20.21 -26.88 -24.39
C ASN A 24 -20.09 -25.84 -23.26
N ILE A 25 -20.91 -24.78 -23.29
CA ILE A 25 -20.96 -23.78 -22.20
C ILE A 25 -21.42 -24.41 -20.89
N ALA A 26 -22.43 -25.30 -20.93
CA ALA A 26 -22.90 -26.00 -19.73
C ALA A 26 -21.81 -26.91 -19.14
N ILE A 27 -21.08 -27.64 -19.98
CA ILE A 27 -19.94 -28.46 -19.56
C ILE A 27 -18.86 -27.57 -18.93
N GLU A 28 -18.51 -26.45 -19.57
CA GLU A 28 -17.49 -25.53 -19.07
C GLU A 28 -17.84 -24.95 -17.69
N ARG A 29 -19.10 -24.56 -17.48
CA ARG A 29 -19.62 -24.10 -16.18
C ARG A 29 -19.66 -25.22 -15.15
N MET A 30 -19.98 -26.45 -15.57
CA MET A 30 -19.97 -27.61 -14.69
C MET A 30 -18.55 -27.96 -14.23
N THR A 31 -17.56 -27.90 -15.14
CA THR A 31 -16.17 -28.23 -14.83
C THR A 31 -15.46 -27.17 -14.00
N SER A 32 -15.79 -25.90 -14.23
CA SER A 32 -15.24 -24.76 -13.47
C SER A 32 -15.96 -24.51 -12.15
N GLY A 33 -17.23 -24.91 -12.05
CA GLY A 33 -18.12 -24.55 -10.94
C GLY A 33 -18.55 -23.08 -10.96
N PHE A 34 -18.09 -22.28 -11.92
CA PHE A 34 -18.41 -20.86 -12.03
C PHE A 34 -19.36 -20.58 -13.18
N ARG A 35 -20.32 -19.69 -12.94
CA ARG A 35 -21.28 -19.25 -13.97
C ARG A 35 -20.63 -18.35 -15.02
N ILE A 36 -19.56 -17.64 -14.65
CA ILE A 36 -18.86 -16.66 -15.49
C ILE A 36 -17.41 -17.12 -15.57
N ASN A 37 -17.03 -17.65 -16.73
CA ASN A 37 -15.66 -18.14 -16.97
C ASN A 37 -14.91 -17.25 -17.96
N HIS A 38 -15.63 -16.62 -18.88
CA HIS A 38 -15.05 -15.78 -19.92
C HIS A 38 -15.67 -14.37 -19.93
N ALA A 39 -14.88 -13.38 -20.35
CA ALA A 39 -15.35 -12.01 -20.57
C ALA A 39 -16.50 -11.93 -21.60
N LYS A 40 -16.58 -12.89 -22.53
CA LYS A 40 -17.66 -12.99 -23.54
C LYS A 40 -19.03 -13.32 -22.93
N ASP A 41 -19.08 -13.95 -21.75
CA ASP A 41 -20.32 -14.38 -21.12
C ASP A 41 -21.02 -13.21 -20.40
N ASN A 42 -20.23 -12.35 -19.74
CA ASN A 42 -20.67 -11.10 -19.13
C ASN A 42 -19.46 -10.22 -18.79
N ALA A 43 -19.12 -9.26 -19.66
CA ALA A 43 -17.93 -8.42 -19.50
C ALA A 43 -17.93 -7.59 -18.21
N ALA A 44 -19.09 -7.05 -17.81
CA ALA A 44 -19.21 -6.25 -16.60
C ALA A 44 -18.95 -7.07 -15.33
N ASN A 45 -19.65 -8.21 -15.17
CA ASN A 45 -19.46 -9.06 -14.00
C ASN A 45 -18.09 -9.75 -13.99
N TYR A 46 -17.54 -10.09 -15.16
CA TYR A 46 -16.18 -10.61 -15.26
C TYR A 46 -15.16 -9.56 -14.77
N SER A 47 -15.29 -8.30 -15.19
CA SER A 47 -14.38 -7.23 -14.73
C SER A 47 -14.44 -6.98 -13.23
N ILE A 48 -15.64 -7.06 -12.63
CA ILE A 48 -15.82 -6.95 -11.18
C ILE A 48 -15.16 -8.13 -10.47
N ASN A 49 -15.38 -9.36 -10.96
CA ASN A 49 -14.77 -10.56 -10.41
C ASN A 49 -13.24 -10.47 -10.45
N THR A 50 -12.65 -10.09 -11.59
CA THR A 50 -11.20 -9.92 -11.72
C THR A 50 -10.68 -8.86 -10.74
N LYS A 51 -11.34 -7.69 -10.63
CA LYS A 51 -10.97 -6.66 -9.65
C LYS A 51 -11.03 -7.18 -8.21
N LEU A 52 -12.07 -7.93 -7.86
CA LEU A 52 -12.21 -8.52 -6.53
C LEU A 52 -11.13 -9.58 -6.28
N SER A 53 -10.83 -10.44 -7.24
CA SER A 53 -9.74 -11.41 -7.14
C SER A 53 -8.39 -10.73 -6.93
N THR A 54 -8.09 -9.66 -7.69
CA THR A 54 -6.88 -8.87 -7.49
C THR A 54 -6.83 -8.24 -6.11
N LYS A 55 -7.95 -7.67 -5.62
CA LYS A 55 -8.02 -7.13 -4.26
C LYS A 55 -7.81 -8.20 -3.19
N ILE A 56 -8.39 -9.39 -3.36
CA ILE A 56 -8.20 -10.51 -2.44
C ILE A 56 -6.73 -10.91 -2.39
N SER A 57 -6.06 -11.07 -3.53
CA SER A 57 -4.63 -11.37 -3.57
C SER A 57 -3.79 -10.26 -2.94
N ALA A 58 -4.15 -8.99 -3.15
CA ALA A 58 -3.50 -7.86 -2.50
C ALA A 58 -3.68 -7.90 -0.97
N TYR A 59 -4.87 -8.23 -0.47
CA TYR A 59 -5.13 -8.37 0.96
C TYR A 59 -4.38 -9.54 1.59
N GLN A 60 -4.21 -10.66 0.88
CA GLN A 60 -3.40 -11.78 1.36
C GLN A 60 -1.95 -11.35 1.58
N VAL A 61 -1.37 -10.60 0.64
CA VAL A 61 -0.02 -10.04 0.81
C VAL A 61 0.02 -9.00 1.93
N ALA A 62 -1.02 -8.17 2.07
CA ALA A 62 -1.11 -7.20 3.16
C ALA A 62 -1.20 -7.89 4.54
N GLU A 63 -1.90 -9.01 4.65
CA GLU A 63 -1.97 -9.84 5.85
C GLU A 63 -0.59 -10.42 6.20
N GLU A 64 0.13 -10.99 5.21
CA GLU A 64 1.50 -11.46 5.40
C GLU A 64 2.44 -10.33 5.85
N ASN A 65 2.31 -9.14 5.26
CA ASN A 65 3.08 -7.96 5.68
C ASN A 65 2.75 -7.53 7.11
N ALA A 66 1.48 -7.56 7.51
CA ALA A 66 1.06 -7.26 8.87
C ALA A 66 1.61 -8.29 9.87
N MET A 67 1.63 -9.57 9.50
CA MET A 67 2.26 -10.63 10.30
C MET A 67 3.77 -10.41 10.45
N MET A 68 4.48 -10.07 9.37
CA MET A 68 5.91 -9.72 9.47
C MET A 68 6.13 -8.49 10.36
N GLY A 69 5.23 -7.50 10.31
CA GLY A 69 5.23 -6.35 11.22
C GLY A 69 5.05 -6.77 12.68
N LEU A 70 4.13 -7.69 12.96
CA LEU A 70 3.92 -8.24 14.31
C LEU A 70 5.17 -8.96 14.83
N ASP A 71 5.75 -9.86 14.03
CA ASP A 71 6.96 -10.60 14.40
C ASP A 71 8.13 -9.66 14.69
N MET A 72 8.25 -8.59 13.90
CA MET A 72 9.24 -7.55 14.09
C MET A 72 9.03 -6.83 15.44
N VAL A 73 7.79 -6.42 15.75
CA VAL A 73 7.46 -5.75 17.01
C VAL A 73 7.68 -6.67 18.20
N GLN A 74 7.32 -7.95 18.10
CA GLN A 74 7.55 -8.94 19.15
C GLN A 74 9.04 -9.17 19.42
N THR A 75 9.85 -9.19 18.35
CA THR A 75 11.31 -9.28 18.47
C THR A 75 11.89 -8.03 19.16
N ALA A 76 11.36 -6.84 18.82
CA ALA A 76 11.74 -5.58 19.46
C ALA A 76 11.32 -5.57 20.95
N GLU A 77 10.10 -5.99 21.26
CA GLU A 77 9.57 -6.10 22.63
C GLU A 77 10.43 -7.03 23.49
N SER A 78 10.76 -8.22 22.98
CA SER A 78 11.62 -9.17 23.70
C SER A 78 13.00 -8.58 23.99
N SER A 79 13.58 -7.86 23.02
CA SER A 79 14.87 -7.19 23.19
C SER A 79 14.78 -6.05 24.22
N LEU A 80 13.71 -5.25 24.19
CA LEU A 80 13.46 -4.18 25.15
C LEU A 80 13.19 -4.70 26.56
N SER A 81 12.51 -5.85 26.69
CA SER A 81 12.29 -6.50 27.99
C SER A 81 13.61 -6.88 28.65
N GLN A 82 14.55 -7.46 27.89
CA GLN A 82 15.88 -7.80 28.41
C GLN A 82 16.66 -6.54 28.84
N ILE A 83 16.54 -5.45 28.09
CA ILE A 83 17.13 -4.16 28.46
C ILE A 83 16.50 -3.62 29.75
N SER A 84 15.18 -3.69 29.90
CA SER A 84 14.45 -3.24 31.09
C SER A 84 14.87 -4.02 32.34
N ASP A 85 15.02 -5.34 32.23
CA ASP A 85 15.48 -6.19 33.33
C ASP A 85 16.93 -5.84 33.73
N GLY A 86 17.80 -5.63 32.74
CA GLY A 86 19.17 -5.17 32.96
C GLY A 86 19.25 -3.80 33.65
N LEU A 87 18.41 -2.85 33.24
CA LEU A 87 18.33 -1.52 33.86
C LEU A 87 17.79 -1.59 35.29
N SER A 88 16.82 -2.47 35.55
CA SER A 88 16.31 -2.70 36.90
C SER A 88 17.38 -3.28 37.82
N ARG A 89 18.22 -4.21 37.32
CA ARG A 89 19.38 -4.74 38.04
C ARG A 89 20.43 -3.66 38.30
N LEU A 90 20.76 -2.83 37.30
CA LEU A 90 21.67 -1.69 37.46
C LEU A 90 21.19 -0.73 38.55
N ARG A 91 19.89 -0.43 38.59
CA ARG A 91 19.29 0.41 39.64
C ARG A 91 19.39 -0.22 41.03
N ALA A 92 19.22 -1.54 41.13
CA ALA A 92 19.41 -2.26 42.39
C ALA A 92 20.88 -2.17 42.86
N LEU A 93 21.85 -2.36 41.95
CA LEU A 93 23.27 -2.20 42.25
C LEU A 93 23.64 -0.77 42.66
N ALA A 94 23.04 0.25 42.03
CA ALA A 94 23.24 1.65 42.41
C ALA A 94 22.73 1.95 43.82
N THR A 95 21.53 1.45 44.17
CA THR A 95 20.99 1.56 45.54
C THR A 95 21.87 0.80 46.54
N GLN A 96 22.40 -0.36 46.14
CA GLN A 96 23.30 -1.16 46.98
C GLN A 96 24.62 -0.42 47.24
N ALA A 97 25.23 0.18 46.22
CA ALA A 97 26.42 1.01 46.39
C ALA A 97 26.17 2.22 47.32
N GLN A 98 24.95 2.77 47.31
CA GLN A 98 24.58 3.92 48.14
C GLN A 98 24.38 3.60 49.63
N ASN A 99 24.24 2.32 50.01
CA ASN A 99 23.97 1.92 51.40
C ASN A 99 25.18 2.11 52.36
N GLY A 100 26.33 2.59 51.87
CA GLY A 100 27.45 3.13 52.67
C GLY A 100 28.15 2.18 53.65
N THR A 101 27.66 0.94 53.79
CA THR A 101 28.15 -0.10 54.71
C THR A 101 29.11 -1.07 54.03
N TYR A 102 29.31 -0.93 52.72
CA TYR A 102 30.22 -1.75 51.92
C TYR A 102 31.61 -1.14 51.90
N GLY A 103 32.66 -1.95 52.12
CA GLY A 103 34.05 -1.51 51.98
C GLY A 103 34.49 -1.37 50.53
N ASP A 104 35.64 -0.73 50.30
CA ASP A 104 36.15 -0.36 48.96
C ASP A 104 36.18 -1.54 47.96
N LYS A 105 36.65 -2.72 48.40
CA LYS A 105 36.69 -3.93 47.54
C LYS A 105 35.31 -4.41 47.09
N SER A 106 34.28 -4.20 47.91
CA SER A 106 32.90 -4.57 47.57
C SER A 106 32.29 -3.56 46.59
N LEU A 107 32.63 -2.27 46.75
CA LEU A 107 32.23 -1.22 45.79
C LEU A 107 32.88 -1.45 44.42
N ASP A 108 34.16 -1.84 44.38
CA ASP A 108 34.85 -2.19 43.13
C ASP A 108 34.17 -3.38 42.41
N ALA A 109 33.77 -4.42 43.15
CA ALA A 109 33.06 -5.57 42.59
C ALA A 109 31.67 -5.19 42.03
N ILE A 110 30.92 -4.34 42.75
CA ILE A 110 29.62 -3.83 42.30
C ILE A 110 29.77 -2.99 41.02
N ASN A 111 30.79 -2.12 40.96
CA ASN A 111 31.09 -1.33 39.78
C ASN A 111 31.48 -2.20 38.57
N ALA A 112 32.23 -3.27 38.79
CA ALA A 112 32.58 -4.23 37.73
C ALA A 112 31.33 -4.96 37.19
N GLU A 113 30.40 -5.36 38.06
CA GLU A 113 29.11 -5.96 37.66
C GLU A 113 28.26 -4.94 36.87
N ALA A 114 28.16 -3.70 37.36
CA ALA A 114 27.42 -2.62 36.71
C ALA A 114 27.99 -2.30 35.30
N ASN A 115 29.31 -2.22 35.15
CA ASN A 115 29.94 -1.99 33.84
C ASN A 115 29.69 -3.15 32.86
N SER A 116 29.69 -4.39 33.36
CA SER A 116 29.38 -5.56 32.54
C SER A 116 27.93 -5.55 32.06
N LEU A 117 26.98 -5.22 32.95
CA LEU A 117 25.57 -5.04 32.61
C LEU A 117 25.34 -3.90 31.60
N ALA A 118 26.01 -2.76 31.79
CA ALA A 118 25.90 -1.63 30.88
C ALA A 118 26.43 -1.97 29.47
N THR A 119 27.51 -2.75 29.40
CA THR A 119 28.07 -3.25 28.13
C THR A 119 27.10 -4.21 27.45
N GLU A 120 26.48 -5.12 28.22
CA GLU A 120 25.52 -6.08 27.69
C GLU A 120 24.25 -5.41 27.17
N ILE A 121 23.72 -4.41 27.88
CA ILE A 121 22.59 -3.59 27.42
C ILE A 121 22.95 -2.90 26.09
N ASN A 122 24.15 -2.32 25.99
CA ASN A 122 24.62 -1.67 24.77
C ASN A 122 24.78 -2.68 23.61
N ARG A 123 25.18 -3.91 23.91
CA ARG A 123 25.27 -5.00 22.94
C ARG A 123 23.89 -5.36 22.41
N ILE A 124 22.92 -5.64 23.29
CA ILE A 124 21.54 -5.98 22.91
C ILE A 124 20.93 -4.87 22.05
N PHE A 125 21.11 -3.61 22.45
CA PHE A 125 20.66 -2.45 21.70
C PHE A 125 21.21 -2.42 20.26
N LYS A 126 22.50 -2.75 20.07
CA LYS A 126 23.17 -2.76 18.76
C LYS A 126 22.91 -4.01 17.92
N THR A 127 22.61 -5.14 18.56
CA THR A 127 22.42 -6.44 17.90
C THR A 127 20.96 -6.81 17.66
N ALA A 128 20.00 -6.08 18.22
CA ALA A 128 18.58 -6.31 17.96
C ALA A 128 18.25 -6.02 16.49
N THR A 129 18.15 -7.08 15.69
CA THR A 129 17.87 -7.00 14.25
C THR A 129 16.74 -7.94 13.86
N TYR A 130 15.87 -7.47 12.96
CA TYR A 130 14.88 -8.30 12.27
C TYR A 130 15.14 -8.21 10.77
N ASN A 131 15.24 -9.36 10.09
CA ASN A 131 15.52 -9.44 8.65
C ASN A 131 16.70 -8.54 8.19
N GLY A 132 17.79 -8.51 8.98
CA GLY A 132 18.98 -7.69 8.71
C GLY A 132 18.83 -6.19 8.97
N LYS A 133 17.66 -5.71 9.39
CA LYS A 133 17.42 -4.31 9.80
C LYS A 133 17.56 -4.17 11.31
N LYS A 134 18.30 -3.16 11.77
CA LYS A 134 18.40 -2.83 13.19
C LYS A 134 17.08 -2.25 13.68
N LEU A 135 16.61 -2.73 14.83
CA LEU A 135 15.32 -2.36 15.41
C LEU A 135 15.41 -1.11 16.28
N LEU A 136 16.50 -0.98 17.05
CA LEU A 136 16.64 0.03 18.10
C LEU A 136 17.66 1.13 17.78
N ASP A 137 18.57 0.86 16.83
CA ASP A 137 19.66 1.76 16.40
C ASP A 137 19.24 2.67 15.21
N SER A 138 17.97 2.63 14.81
CA SER A 138 17.44 3.28 13.61
C SER A 138 16.98 4.73 13.83
N TYR A 139 16.97 5.23 15.07
CA TYR A 139 16.73 6.66 15.31
C TYR A 139 17.99 7.47 15.03
N LYS A 140 18.16 7.87 13.76
CA LYS A 140 18.92 9.07 13.42
C LYS A 140 17.90 10.19 13.23
N ALA A 141 17.72 11.03 14.24
CA ALA A 141 17.31 12.39 13.95
C ALA A 141 18.41 12.99 13.08
N GLU A 142 18.15 13.14 11.78
CA GLU A 142 18.94 14.05 10.95
C GLU A 142 18.76 15.44 11.58
N ILE A 143 19.68 15.84 12.47
CA ILE A 143 19.81 17.24 12.85
C ILE A 143 20.55 17.90 11.69
N PRO A 144 19.90 18.76 10.88
CA PRO A 144 20.60 19.46 9.81
C PRO A 144 21.54 20.49 10.46
N ASP A 145 22.82 20.45 10.08
CA ASP A 145 23.88 21.34 10.58
C ASP A 145 23.79 22.80 10.07
N ASP A 146 22.62 23.26 9.61
CA ASP A 146 22.46 24.60 9.05
C ASP A 146 21.52 25.49 9.89
N ILE A 147 21.99 26.70 10.16
CA ILE A 147 21.38 27.71 11.04
C ILE A 147 20.15 28.33 10.33
N GLY A 148 19.10 27.53 10.20
CA GLY A 148 17.85 27.90 9.55
C GLY A 148 16.73 26.97 9.99
N CYS A 149 16.16 27.25 11.15
CA CYS A 149 15.15 26.43 11.82
C CYS A 149 13.88 26.25 10.96
N GLN A 150 13.80 25.15 10.23
CA GLN A 150 12.60 24.33 10.20
C GLN A 150 13.00 22.92 10.64
N VAL A 151 12.73 22.64 11.91
CA VAL A 151 12.75 21.26 12.41
C VAL A 151 11.58 20.57 11.73
N ASP A 152 11.86 19.84 10.68
CA ASP A 152 10.92 18.89 10.11
C ASP A 152 10.78 17.74 11.12
N LEU A 153 9.88 17.90 12.09
CA LEU A 153 9.49 16.88 13.07
C LEU A 153 8.71 15.74 12.40
N THR A 154 8.58 15.74 11.08
CA THR A 154 7.92 14.68 10.34
C THR A 154 8.77 13.42 10.44
N PRO A 155 8.32 12.39 11.18
CA PRO A 155 9.06 11.15 11.25
C PRO A 155 9.13 10.56 9.84
N LYS A 156 10.32 10.57 9.22
CA LYS A 156 10.62 9.74 8.05
C LYS A 156 10.67 8.31 8.53
N TYR A 157 9.50 7.70 8.68
CA TYR A 157 9.38 6.28 8.93
C TYR A 157 9.84 5.54 7.68
N ASN A 158 11.09 5.07 7.67
CA ASN A 158 11.52 4.03 6.74
C ASN A 158 11.04 2.63 7.20
N GLY A 159 9.91 2.57 7.90
CA GLY A 159 9.29 1.35 8.40
C GLY A 159 8.25 0.84 7.41
N PHE A 160 8.10 -0.48 7.32
CA PHE A 160 7.26 -1.24 6.36
C PHE A 160 5.79 -0.85 6.20
N ILE A 161 5.30 0.12 6.97
CA ILE A 161 4.01 0.75 6.75
C ILE A 161 4.29 2.18 6.31
N GLU A 162 4.89 2.33 5.12
CA GLU A 162 4.48 3.45 4.29
C GLU A 162 2.97 3.30 4.10
N ASN A 163 2.26 4.43 4.19
CA ASN A 163 0.84 4.58 3.85
C ASN A 163 0.38 3.41 2.98
N PRO A 164 -0.70 2.67 3.31
CA PRO A 164 -1.27 1.74 2.34
C PRO A 164 -1.39 2.53 1.06
N ILE A 165 -0.57 2.19 0.07
CA ILE A 165 -0.47 2.96 -1.15
C ILE A 165 -1.84 2.80 -1.77
N ASP A 166 -2.72 3.76 -1.56
CA ASP A 166 -3.82 4.01 -2.46
C ASP A 166 -3.11 4.44 -3.73
N TYR A 167 -2.85 3.44 -4.60
CA TYR A 167 -2.15 3.62 -5.86
C TYR A 167 -2.81 4.69 -6.74
N SER A 168 -4.03 5.16 -6.40
CA SER A 168 -4.64 6.34 -7.02
C SER A 168 -3.95 7.64 -6.64
N GLU A 169 -3.59 7.89 -5.37
CA GLU A 169 -3.07 9.21 -4.96
C GLU A 169 -1.64 9.45 -5.45
N ALA A 170 -0.81 8.40 -5.50
CA ALA A 170 0.56 8.49 -6.01
C ALA A 170 0.61 8.67 -7.54
N GLU A 171 -0.27 8.02 -8.29
CA GLU A 171 -0.40 8.25 -9.74
C GLU A 171 -0.96 9.64 -10.02
N VAL A 172 -2.01 10.07 -9.30
CA VAL A 172 -2.63 11.40 -9.41
C VAL A 172 -1.64 12.53 -9.08
N ALA A 173 -0.74 12.35 -8.10
CA ALA A 173 0.27 13.34 -7.75
C ALA A 173 1.34 13.53 -8.86
N ALA A 174 1.54 12.53 -9.72
CA ALA A 174 2.41 12.63 -10.89
C ALA A 174 1.71 13.23 -12.13
N MET A 175 0.37 13.29 -12.14
CA MET A 175 -0.41 13.91 -13.21
C MET A 175 -0.30 15.44 -13.14
N THR A 176 -0.40 16.11 -14.29
CA THR A 176 -0.43 17.57 -14.33
C THR A 176 -1.79 18.06 -13.88
N SER A 177 -1.88 18.82 -12.79
CA SER A 177 -3.15 19.42 -12.36
C SER A 177 -3.72 20.31 -13.46
N LEU A 178 -5.01 20.13 -13.75
CA LEU A 178 -5.71 20.93 -14.75
C LEU A 178 -5.81 22.42 -14.35
N ALA A 179 -5.62 22.76 -13.08
CA ALA A 179 -5.55 24.16 -12.63
C ALA A 179 -4.44 24.95 -13.35
N GLY A 180 -3.27 24.32 -13.57
CA GLY A 180 -2.10 24.97 -14.16
C GLY A 180 -2.10 25.06 -15.70
N VAL A 181 -3.05 24.42 -16.38
CA VAL A 181 -3.11 24.37 -17.84
C VAL A 181 -3.78 25.63 -18.40
N ASP A 182 -3.23 26.25 -19.44
CA ASP A 182 -3.88 27.40 -20.09
C ASP A 182 -5.13 26.94 -20.87
N GLU A 183 -6.27 27.61 -20.65
CA GLU A 183 -7.56 27.31 -21.30
C GLU A 183 -7.53 27.50 -22.82
N THR A 184 -6.55 28.24 -23.33
CA THR A 184 -6.42 28.56 -24.76
C THR A 184 -5.49 27.62 -25.53
N SER A 185 -4.75 26.76 -24.81
CA SER A 185 -3.78 25.84 -25.40
C SER A 185 -4.42 24.49 -25.74
N ALA A 186 -4.16 23.99 -26.95
CA ALA A 186 -4.64 22.68 -27.37
C ALA A 186 -3.93 21.56 -26.61
N ILE A 187 -4.69 20.62 -26.06
CA ILE A 187 -4.19 19.41 -25.42
C ILE A 187 -4.29 18.26 -26.43
N SER A 188 -3.15 17.68 -26.78
CA SER A 188 -3.05 16.56 -27.73
C SER A 188 -2.59 15.24 -27.09
N ALA A 189 -1.92 15.30 -25.93
CA ALA A 189 -1.47 14.14 -25.15
C ALA A 189 -1.09 14.58 -23.72
N GLY A 190 -1.08 13.64 -22.77
CA GLY A 190 -0.73 13.89 -21.38
C GLY A 190 -1.75 13.29 -20.40
N GLN A 191 -1.39 13.25 -19.12
CA GLN A 191 -2.23 12.80 -18.02
C GLN A 191 -2.52 13.99 -17.11
N TYR A 192 -3.81 14.29 -16.92
CA TYR A 192 -4.28 15.43 -16.14
C TYR A 192 -5.19 15.00 -15.01
N SER A 193 -4.97 15.58 -13.83
CA SER A 193 -5.82 15.38 -12.64
C SER A 193 -6.85 16.49 -12.51
N ILE A 194 -8.07 16.11 -12.11
CA ILE A 194 -9.19 17.01 -11.83
C ILE A 194 -9.61 16.80 -10.37
N SER A 195 -9.40 17.83 -9.55
CA SER A 195 -9.65 17.79 -8.09
C SER A 195 -10.74 18.76 -7.64
N SER A 196 -11.23 19.66 -8.52
CA SER A 196 -12.23 20.67 -8.16
C SER A 196 -13.33 20.85 -9.22
N ALA A 197 -14.46 21.43 -8.81
CA ALA A 197 -15.57 21.73 -9.71
C ALA A 197 -15.18 22.77 -10.77
N GLU A 198 -14.30 23.71 -10.41
CA GLU A 198 -13.74 24.69 -11.32
C GLU A 198 -12.89 24.05 -12.42
N GLU A 199 -12.05 23.07 -12.07
CA GLU A 199 -11.25 22.31 -13.04
C GLU A 199 -12.13 21.48 -13.98
N LEU A 200 -13.21 20.88 -13.46
CA LEU A 200 -14.17 20.17 -14.28
C LEU A 200 -14.90 21.12 -15.26
N ALA A 201 -15.30 22.31 -14.80
CA ALA A 201 -15.90 23.33 -15.66
C ALA A 201 -14.92 23.84 -16.73
N LYS A 202 -13.64 23.97 -16.36
CA LYS A 202 -12.56 24.32 -17.28
C LYS A 202 -12.36 23.26 -18.37
N LEU A 203 -12.35 21.98 -18.01
CA LEU A 203 -12.34 20.88 -18.97
C LEU A 203 -13.51 21.00 -19.96
N ALA A 204 -14.71 21.28 -19.46
CA ALA A 204 -15.90 21.42 -20.29
C ALA A 204 -15.78 22.60 -21.27
N ARG A 205 -15.23 23.74 -20.84
CA ARG A 205 -14.96 24.90 -21.72
C ARG A 205 -13.94 24.58 -22.81
N MET A 206 -12.84 23.91 -22.45
CA MET A 206 -11.81 23.50 -23.41
C MET A 206 -12.35 22.48 -24.42
N THR A 207 -13.18 21.55 -23.97
CA THR A 207 -13.88 20.58 -24.83
C THR A 207 -14.80 21.30 -25.82
N ASN A 208 -15.64 22.21 -25.33
CA ASN A 208 -16.59 22.96 -26.17
C ASN A 208 -15.89 23.90 -27.17
N SER A 209 -14.68 24.35 -26.84
CA SER A 209 -13.83 25.15 -27.73
C SER A 209 -13.00 24.30 -28.71
N GLY A 210 -13.14 22.97 -28.68
CA GLY A 210 -12.41 22.05 -29.57
C GLY A 210 -10.91 21.93 -29.28
N LEU A 211 -10.47 22.35 -28.09
CA LEU A 211 -9.06 22.38 -27.70
C LEU A 211 -8.56 21.03 -27.13
N ILE A 212 -9.46 20.10 -26.84
CA ILE A 212 -9.11 18.75 -26.39
C ILE A 212 -9.17 17.80 -27.59
N THR A 213 -8.01 17.42 -28.08
CA THR A 213 -7.85 16.49 -29.22
C THR A 213 -7.31 15.12 -28.79
N GLY A 214 -6.74 15.04 -27.57
CA GLY A 214 -6.24 13.82 -26.93
C GLY A 214 -5.81 14.08 -25.48
N GLY A 215 -5.40 13.04 -24.74
CA GLY A 215 -5.04 13.10 -23.32
C GLY A 215 -5.99 12.32 -22.41
N GLU A 216 -5.50 11.93 -21.24
CA GLU A 216 -6.26 11.19 -20.22
C GLU A 216 -6.54 12.11 -19.02
N PHE A 217 -7.81 12.19 -18.62
CA PHE A 217 -8.27 13.04 -17.52
C PHE A 217 -8.85 12.16 -16.42
N VAL A 218 -8.28 12.23 -15.22
CA VAL A 218 -8.67 11.39 -14.08
C VAL A 218 -9.18 12.27 -12.95
N LEU A 219 -10.27 11.83 -12.32
CA LEU A 219 -10.79 12.45 -11.10
C LEU A 219 -9.88 12.07 -9.93
N ALA A 220 -9.25 13.08 -9.35
CA ALA A 220 -8.32 12.94 -8.22
C ALA A 220 -9.04 12.89 -6.86
N SER A 221 -10.26 13.41 -6.80
CA SER A 221 -11.09 13.47 -5.60
C SER A 221 -12.57 13.50 -5.96
N ASP A 222 -13.45 13.23 -4.99
CA ASP A 222 -14.88 13.47 -5.13
C ASP A 222 -15.14 14.97 -5.35
N ILE A 223 -15.78 15.31 -6.47
CA ILE A 223 -16.09 16.70 -6.83
C ILE A 223 -17.50 17.04 -6.36
N ASP A 224 -17.62 18.03 -5.46
CA ASP A 224 -18.90 18.59 -5.05
C ASP A 224 -19.47 19.50 -6.16
N LEU A 225 -20.61 19.10 -6.74
CA LEU A 225 -21.32 19.83 -7.80
C LEU A 225 -22.57 20.56 -7.30
N SER A 226 -22.78 20.65 -5.98
CA SER A 226 -23.96 21.28 -5.38
C SER A 226 -24.18 22.74 -5.84
N ALA A 227 -23.10 23.48 -6.11
CA ALA A 227 -23.17 24.85 -6.64
C ALA A 227 -23.61 24.95 -8.11
N TYR A 228 -23.60 23.84 -8.87
CA TYR A 228 -23.97 23.77 -10.30
C TYR A 228 -25.28 23.00 -10.54
N SER A 229 -25.93 22.53 -9.47
CA SER A 229 -27.28 21.96 -9.48
C SER A 229 -28.33 23.09 -9.48
N ALA A 230 -28.59 23.66 -10.66
CA ALA A 230 -29.78 24.49 -10.91
C ALA A 230 -30.84 23.70 -11.67
#